data_AF-A0A258JWR4-F1
#
_entry.id   AF-A0A258JWR4-F1
#
_cell.length_a   1.000
_cell.length_b   1.000
_cell.length_c   1.000
_cell.angle_alpha   90.00
_cell.angle_beta   90.00
_cell.angle_gamma   90.00
#
_symmetry.space_group_name_H-M   'P 1'
#
loop_
_entity.id
_entity.type
_entity.pdbx_description
1 polymer ?
#
loop_
_entity_poly.entity_id
_entity_poly.type
_entity_poly.pdbx_seq_one_letter_code
_entity_poly.pdbx_strand_id
1 'polypeptide(L)'
;MKTEQHELYEYARKRIKQKRIVYFHFVVLFLVSLFLFVSTKVFNFNQDANWHIWLITAWLFVFILHFIKVFITDRFMNKNWEREQIDRLVALQEKKIAELSDQINEEPPTK
;
A
#
# COMPACT_ATOMS: atom_id res chain seq x y z
N MET A 1 -28.93 -1.50 11.67
CA MET A 1 -28.18 -0.30 12.12
C MET A 1 -26.81 -0.61 12.75
N LYS A 2 -26.67 -1.09 14.01
CA LYS A 2 -25.32 -1.30 14.61
C LYS A 2 -24.47 -2.37 13.90
N THR A 3 -25.10 -3.41 13.36
CA THR A 3 -24.44 -4.52 12.65
C THR A 3 -23.95 -4.10 11.26
N GLU A 4 -24.79 -3.40 10.49
CA GLU A 4 -24.44 -2.94 9.13
C GLU A 4 -23.28 -1.94 9.14
N GLN A 5 -23.28 -1.00 10.09
CA GLN A 5 -22.18 -0.05 10.29
C GLN A 5 -20.86 -0.76 10.62
N HIS A 6 -20.94 -1.81 11.44
CA HIS A 6 -19.77 -2.63 11.77
C HIS A 6 -19.24 -3.40 10.55
N GLU A 7 -20.12 -3.95 9.72
CA GLU A 7 -19.74 -4.66 8.50
C GLU A 7 -19.11 -3.74 7.45
N LEU A 8 -19.66 -2.54 7.24
CA LEU A 8 -19.09 -1.51 6.36
C LEU A 8 -17.67 -1.14 6.80
N TYR A 9 -17.49 -0.91 8.11
CA TYR A 9 -16.18 -0.62 8.68
C TYR A 9 -15.19 -1.78 8.52
N GLU A 10 -15.58 -3.02 8.83
CA GLU A 10 -14.73 -4.20 8.67
C GLU A 10 -14.34 -4.44 7.21
N TYR A 11 -15.26 -4.20 6.28
CA TYR A 11 -14.97 -4.22 4.85
C TYR A 11 -13.93 -3.16 4.46
N ALA A 12 -14.17 -1.89 4.83
CA ALA A 12 -13.27 -0.79 4.53
C ALA A 12 -11.86 -1.06 5.10
N ARG A 13 -11.77 -1.55 6.34
CA ARG A 13 -10.51 -1.93 6.99
C ARG A 13 -9.76 -3.01 6.21
N LYS A 14 -10.43 -4.10 5.81
CA LYS A 14 -9.80 -5.16 5.01
C LYS A 14 -9.24 -4.62 3.69
N ARG A 15 -9.97 -3.74 3.00
CA ARG A 15 -9.54 -3.13 1.74
C ARG A 15 -8.32 -2.22 1.91
N ILE A 16 -8.27 -1.42 2.98
CA ILE A 16 -7.11 -0.57 3.27
C ILE A 16 -5.86 -1.40 3.60
N LYS A 17 -6.02 -2.49 4.36
CA LYS A 17 -4.92 -3.43 4.64
C LYS A 17 -4.33 -4.04 3.37
N GLN A 18 -5.18 -4.44 2.41
CA GLN A 18 -4.72 -4.96 1.12
C GLN A 18 -3.93 -3.91 0.33
N LYS A 19 -4.45 -2.66 0.25
CA LYS A 19 -3.73 -1.55 -0.41
C LYS A 19 -2.35 -1.34 0.19
N ARG A 20 -2.24 -1.33 1.53
CA ARG A 20 -0.95 -1.19 2.24
C ARG A 20 0.07 -2.25 1.81
N ILE A 21 -0.35 -3.51 1.70
CA ILE A 21 0.52 -4.60 1.27
C ILE A 21 1.00 -4.38 -0.17
N VAL A 22 0.10 -4.02 -1.08
CA VAL A 22 0.46 -3.74 -2.49
C VAL A 22 1.43 -2.57 -2.59
N TYR A 23 1.20 -1.48 -1.86
CA TYR A 23 2.13 -0.34 -1.82
C TYR A 23 3.52 -0.75 -1.29
N PHE A 24 3.57 -1.57 -0.24
CA PHE A 24 4.84 -2.09 0.26
C PHE A 24 5.57 -2.91 -0.82
N HIS A 25 4.87 -3.81 -1.51
CA HIS A 25 5.46 -4.59 -2.60
C HIS A 25 5.93 -3.69 -3.75
N PHE A 26 5.16 -2.65 -4.10
CA PHE A 26 5.52 -1.70 -5.15
C PHE A 26 6.81 -0.94 -4.82
N VAL A 27 6.95 -0.44 -3.59
CA VAL A 27 8.16 0.25 -3.12
C VAL A 27 9.36 -0.70 -3.12
N VAL A 28 9.20 -1.92 -2.62
CA VAL A 28 10.27 -2.93 -2.62
C VAL A 28 10.69 -3.29 -4.04
N LEU A 29 9.74 -3.53 -4.94
CA LEU A 29 10.01 -3.86 -6.35
C LEU A 29 10.82 -2.75 -7.03
N PHE A 30 10.42 -1.49 -6.83
CA PHE A 30 11.12 -0.34 -7.40
C PHE A 30 12.57 -0.25 -6.89
N LEU A 31 12.78 -0.45 -5.60
CA LEU A 31 14.12 -0.43 -5.00
C LEU A 31 15.00 -1.59 -5.46
N VAL A 32 14.44 -2.81 -5.51
CA VAL A 32 15.15 -3.99 -6.04
C VAL A 32 15.53 -3.77 -7.51
N SER A 33 14.63 -3.23 -8.31
CA SER A 33 14.91 -2.90 -9.71
C SER A 33 16.04 -1.88 -9.84
N LEU A 34 16.02 -0.80 -9.05
CA LEU A 34 17.07 0.20 -9.02
C LEU A 34 18.42 -0.41 -8.58
N PHE A 35 18.41 -1.27 -7.58
CA PHE A 35 19.61 -1.99 -7.12
C PHE A 35 20.22 -2.87 -8.19
N LEU A 36 19.40 -3.65 -8.90
CA LEU A 36 19.86 -4.50 -10.01
C LEU A 36 20.44 -3.66 -11.16
N PHE A 37 19.83 -2.51 -11.46
CA PHE A 37 20.34 -1.59 -12.47
C PHE A 37 21.71 -1.00 -12.09
N VAL A 38 21.85 -0.50 -10.86
CA VAL A 38 23.12 0.05 -10.34
C VAL A 38 24.20 -1.02 -10.29
N SER A 39 23.85 -2.22 -9.80
CA SER A 39 24.72 -3.38 -9.79
C SER A 39 25.27 -3.65 -11.20
N THR A 40 24.40 -3.74 -12.21
CA THR A 40 24.81 -3.99 -13.60
C THR A 40 25.78 -2.94 -14.15
N LYS A 41 25.68 -1.68 -13.71
CA LYS A 41 26.57 -0.58 -14.15
C LYS A 41 27.89 -0.50 -13.38
N VAL A 42 27.88 -0.81 -12.10
CA VAL A 42 29.07 -0.76 -11.22
C VAL A 42 29.95 -1.99 -11.43
N PHE A 43 29.34 -3.15 -11.67
CA PHE A 43 30.04 -4.40 -11.93
C PHE A 43 30.39 -4.54 -13.42
N ASN A 44 31.36 -3.77 -13.90
CA ASN A 44 32.14 -4.25 -15.04
C ASN A 44 32.77 -5.58 -14.63
N PHE A 45 32.55 -6.65 -15.41
CA PHE A 45 33.03 -8.03 -15.17
C PHE A 45 34.57 -8.13 -15.26
N ASN A 46 35.30 -7.28 -14.55
CA ASN A 46 36.75 -7.39 -14.43
C ASN A 46 37.08 -8.47 -13.39
N GLN A 47 38.00 -9.36 -13.76
CA GLN A 47 38.39 -10.59 -13.06
C GLN A 47 38.90 -10.40 -11.62
N ASP A 48 39.15 -9.16 -11.18
CA ASP A 48 39.63 -8.82 -9.84
C ASP A 48 38.48 -8.43 -8.90
N ALA A 49 37.43 -9.25 -8.86
CA ALA A 49 36.22 -8.96 -8.12
C ALA A 49 36.49 -8.91 -6.61
N ASN A 50 36.65 -7.68 -6.09
CA ASN A 50 36.71 -7.39 -4.66
C ASN A 50 35.41 -7.83 -3.97
N TRP A 51 35.35 -9.08 -3.50
CA TRP A 51 34.22 -9.69 -2.78
C TRP A 51 33.61 -8.78 -1.69
N HIS A 52 34.47 -7.99 -1.05
CA HIS A 52 34.11 -7.04 -0.01
C HIS A 52 33.16 -5.93 -0.52
N ILE A 53 33.34 -5.47 -1.76
CA ILE A 53 32.43 -4.50 -2.40
C ILE A 53 31.05 -5.12 -2.57
N TRP A 54 30.98 -6.42 -2.91
CA TRP A 54 29.72 -7.15 -3.03
C TRP A 54 28.98 -7.21 -1.69
N LEU A 55 29.71 -7.52 -0.62
CA LEU A 55 29.18 -7.64 0.73
C LEU A 55 28.69 -6.28 1.25
N ILE A 56 29.47 -5.21 1.07
CA ILE A 56 29.11 -3.85 1.47
C ILE A 56 27.90 -3.34 0.66
N THR A 57 27.87 -3.58 -0.65
CA THR A 57 26.79 -3.13 -1.55
C THR A 57 25.47 -3.83 -1.21
N ALA A 58 25.51 -5.14 -0.97
CA ALA A 58 24.33 -5.89 -0.54
C ALA A 58 23.84 -5.42 0.84
N TRP A 59 24.75 -5.16 1.79
CA TRP A 59 24.39 -4.68 3.13
C TRP A 59 23.77 -3.28 3.10
N LEU A 60 24.35 -2.38 2.30
CA LEU A 60 23.83 -1.03 2.09
C LEU A 60 22.41 -1.09 1.48
N PHE A 61 22.18 -1.99 0.52
CA PHE A 61 20.87 -2.16 -0.08
C PHE A 61 19.81 -2.62 0.92
N VAL A 62 20.12 -3.63 1.74
CA VAL A 62 19.23 -4.08 2.82
C VAL A 62 18.95 -2.96 3.82
N PHE A 63 19.97 -2.14 4.14
CA PHE A 63 19.81 -1.00 5.03
C PHE A 63 18.87 0.07 4.45
N ILE A 64 19.00 0.40 3.16
CA ILE A 64 18.11 1.34 2.47
C ILE A 64 16.66 0.81 2.47
N LEU A 65 16.46 -0.49 2.20
CA LEU A 65 15.13 -1.11 2.26
C LEU A 65 14.52 -0.98 3.67
N HIS A 66 15.30 -1.27 4.71
CA HIS A 66 14.84 -1.14 6.09
C HIS A 66 14.52 0.33 6.44
N PHE A 67 15.37 1.26 6.02
CA PHE A 67 15.18 2.69 6.26
C PHE A 67 13.87 3.17 5.63
N ILE A 68 13.63 2.88 4.37
CA ILE A 68 12.40 3.29 3.67
C ILE A 68 11.17 2.63 4.29
N LYS A 69 11.23 1.34 4.62
CA LYS A 69 10.13 0.63 5.30
C LYS A 69 9.72 1.31 6.60
N VAL A 70 10.68 1.63 7.47
CA VAL A 70 10.40 2.18 8.80
C VAL A 70 10.11 3.67 8.77
N PHE A 71 10.86 4.46 8.01
CA PHE A 71 10.74 5.92 8.02
C PHE A 71 9.70 6.47 7.06
N ILE A 72 9.47 5.82 5.92
CA ILE A 72 8.48 6.27 4.92
C ILE A 72 7.20 5.46 5.08
N THR A 73 7.24 4.15 4.84
CA THR A 73 6.02 3.32 4.78
C THR A 73 5.28 3.29 6.11
N ASP A 74 5.96 3.06 7.23
CA ASP A 74 5.30 2.99 8.54
C ASP A 74 4.92 4.36 9.11
N ARG A 75 5.65 5.43 8.77
CA ARG A 75 5.28 6.81 9.16
C ARG A 75 4.09 7.33 8.36
N PHE A 76 4.07 7.10 7.05
CA PHE A 76 3.02 7.55 6.14
C PHE A 76 1.73 6.75 6.34
N MET A 77 1.79 5.42 6.40
CA MET A 77 0.64 4.55 6.69
C MET A 77 0.54 4.22 8.18
N ASN A 78 0.60 5.25 9.01
CA ASN A 78 0.36 5.10 10.44
C ASN A 78 -1.12 4.81 10.72
N LYS A 79 -1.44 4.48 11.98
CA LYS A 79 -2.80 4.15 12.41
C LYS A 79 -3.82 5.29 12.24
N ASN A 80 -3.36 6.54 12.16
CA ASN A 80 -4.24 7.69 11.93
C ASN A 80 -4.59 7.81 10.45
N TRP A 81 -3.62 7.62 9.55
CA TRP A 81 -3.87 7.53 8.12
C TRP A 81 -4.83 6.38 7.78
N GLU A 82 -4.64 5.21 8.41
CA GLU A 82 -5.54 4.07 8.20
C GLU A 82 -6.99 4.41 8.60
N ARG A 83 -7.17 5.08 9.74
CA ARG A 83 -8.49 5.52 10.20
C ARG A 83 -9.13 6.55 9.25
N GLU A 84 -8.39 7.57 8.84
CA GLU A 84 -8.89 8.59 7.90
C GLU A 84 -9.35 7.97 6.56
N GLN A 85 -8.60 6.98 6.05
CA GLN A 85 -8.98 6.27 4.83
C GLN A 85 -10.21 5.39 5.00
N ILE A 86 -10.36 4.75 6.17
CA ILE A 86 -11.56 3.96 6.50
C ILE A 86 -12.78 4.87 6.62
N ASP A 87 -12.69 5.96 7.38
CA ASP A 87 -13.79 6.90 7.59
C ASP A 87 -14.25 7.51 6.25
N ARG A 88 -13.31 7.88 5.38
CA ARG A 88 -13.61 8.33 4.01
C ARG A 88 -14.34 7.27 3.18
N LEU A 89 -13.93 6.00 3.28
CA LEU A 89 -14.56 4.89 2.55
C LEU A 89 -15.98 4.64 3.06
N VAL A 90 -16.18 4.62 4.38
CA VAL A 90 -17.50 4.42 5.00
C VAL A 90 -18.43 5.55 4.59
N ALA A 91 -18.01 6.81 4.68
CA ALA A 91 -18.82 7.95 4.27
C ALA A 91 -19.24 7.89 2.78
N LEU A 92 -18.35 7.41 1.90
CA LEU A 92 -18.68 7.20 0.49
C LEU A 92 -19.70 6.08 0.29
N GLN A 93 -19.60 4.99 1.06
CA GLN A 93 -20.55 3.89 1.02
C GLN A 93 -21.92 4.32 1.52
N GLU A 94 -21.99 5.05 2.64
CA GLU A 94 -23.24 5.60 3.18
C GLU A 94 -23.93 6.53 2.18
N LYS A 95 -23.17 7.45 1.56
CA LYS A 95 -23.71 8.34 0.52
C LYS A 95 -24.27 7.55 -0.66
N LYS A 96 -23.57 6.49 -1.09
CA LYS A 96 -24.03 5.65 -2.20
C LYS A 96 -25.31 4.88 -1.85
N ILE A 97 -25.44 4.40 -0.61
CA ILE A 97 -26.66 3.74 -0.12
C ILE A 97 -27.84 4.71 -0.11
N ALA A 98 -27.63 5.96 0.32
CA ALA A 98 -28.65 7.00 0.29
C ALA A 98 -29.11 7.30 -1.15
N GLU A 99 -28.18 7.53 -2.08
CA GLU A 99 -28.50 7.74 -3.50
C GLU A 99 -29.29 6.58 -4.11
N LEU A 100 -28.94 5.33 -3.80
CA LEU A 100 -29.64 4.15 -4.29
C LEU A 100 -31.05 4.02 -3.68
N SER A 101 -31.20 4.38 -2.42
CA SER A 101 -32.50 4.39 -1.73
C SER A 101 -33.43 5.44 -2.32
N ASP A 102 -32.90 6.62 -2.67
CA ASP A 102 -33.66 7.68 -3.34
C ASP A 102 -34.10 7.23 -4.75
N GLN A 103 -33.21 6.61 -5.52
CA GLN A 103 -33.53 6.07 -6.85
C GLN A 103 -34.63 4.99 -6.81
N ILE A 104 -34.58 4.08 -5.83
CA ILE A 104 -35.61 3.04 -5.65
C ILE A 104 -36.97 3.65 -5.30
N ASN A 105 -36.99 4.75 -4.54
CA ASN A 105 -38.24 5.45 -4.19
C ASN A 105 -38.81 6.27 -5.36
N GLU A 106 -37.96 6.72 -6.28
CA GLU A 106 -38.36 7.46 -7.49
C GLU A 106 -38.78 6.53 -8.66
N GLU A 107 -38.30 5.28 -8.72
CA GLU A 107 -38.80 4.29 -9.67
C GLU A 107 -40.19 3.77 -9.27
N PRO A 108 -41.25 3.98 -10.08
CA PRO A 108 -42.56 3.39 -9.81
C PRO A 108 -42.47 1.86 -9.91
N PRO A 109 -43.23 1.10 -9.10
CA PRO A 109 -43.15 -0.35 -9.11
C PRO A 109 -43.44 -0.86 -10.53
N THR A 110 -42.44 -1.48 -11.16
CA THR A 110 -42.60 -2.20 -12.42
C THR A 110 -43.69 -3.25 -12.23
N LYS A 111 -44.77 -3.10 -12.99
CA LYS A 111 -45.90 -4.03 -13.06
C LYS A 111 -45.45 -5.43 -13.46
#